data_AF-A0A7X5INP9-F1
#
_entry.id   AF-A0A7X5INP9-F1
#
_cell.length_a   1.000
_cell.length_b   1.000
_cell.length_c   1.000
_cell.angle_alpha   90.00
_cell.angle_beta   90.00
_cell.angle_gamma   90.00
#
_symmetry.space_group_name_H-M   'P 1'
#
loop_
_entity.id
_entity.type
_entity.pdbx_description
1 polymer ?
#
loop_
_entity_poly.entity_id
_entity_poly.type
_entity_poly.pdbx_seq_one_letter_code
_entity_poly.pdbx_strand_id
1 'polypeptide(L)' 'MSEDKKTKYRGFTPAQAEAHKRYMKDFVEVKVRMKANKRSIIQEHAANMGESATAFINRAIDETMQRDTQPNE' A
#
# COMPACT_ATOMS: atom_id res chain seq x y z
N MET A 1 -40.54 -14.26 1.70
CA MET A 1 -40.51 -12.78 1.62
C MET A 1 -39.06 -12.37 1.87
N SER A 2 -38.29 -12.22 0.80
CA SER A 2 -36.86 -11.90 0.88
C SER A 2 -36.73 -10.38 0.93
N GLU A 3 -36.45 -9.83 2.11
CA GLU A 3 -36.32 -8.38 2.28
C GLU A 3 -35.09 -7.86 1.51
N ASP A 4 -35.36 -6.99 0.54
CA ASP A 4 -34.36 -6.20 -0.18
C ASP A 4 -33.56 -5.33 0.81
N LYS A 5 -32.36 -5.79 1.18
CA LYS A 5 -31.38 -4.97 1.91
C LYS A 5 -30.84 -3.87 1.00
N LYS A 6 -31.59 -2.78 0.85
CA LYS A 6 -31.10 -1.56 0.21
C LYS A 6 -29.87 -1.06 0.98
N THR A 7 -28.73 -1.03 0.31
CA THR A 7 -27.46 -0.57 0.90
C THR A 7 -27.57 0.88 1.40
N LYS A 8 -27.21 1.12 2.67
CA LYS A 8 -27.25 2.45 3.32
C LYS A 8 -26.05 3.35 2.95
N TYR A 9 -25.38 3.07 1.84
CA TYR A 9 -24.19 3.85 1.45
C TYR A 9 -24.60 5.20 0.85
N ARG A 10 -24.41 6.29 1.62
CA ARG A 10 -24.69 7.68 1.18
C ARG A 10 -23.54 8.36 0.44
N GLY A 11 -22.45 7.63 0.16
CA GLY A 11 -21.21 8.23 -0.36
C GLY A 11 -20.45 9.04 0.69
N PHE A 12 -19.32 9.62 0.28
CA PHE A 12 -18.54 10.53 1.13
C PHE A 12 -19.26 11.87 1.28
N THR A 13 -19.26 12.43 2.49
CA THR A 13 -19.63 13.84 2.68
C THR A 13 -18.60 14.76 2.01
N PRO A 14 -18.94 16.03 1.69
CA PRO A 14 -17.98 16.98 1.14
C PRO A 14 -16.71 17.12 1.98
N ALA A 15 -16.86 17.14 3.31
CA ALA A 15 -15.73 17.20 4.25
C ALA A 15 -14.86 15.94 4.19
N GLN A 16 -15.46 14.75 4.07
CA GLN A 16 -14.70 13.49 3.93
C GLN A 16 -13.96 13.43 2.60
N ALA A 17 -14.58 13.89 1.51
CA ALA A 17 -13.93 13.94 0.20
C ALA A 17 -12.72 14.89 0.20
N GLU A 18 -12.84 16.05 0.85
CA GLU A 18 -11.73 17.00 0.99
C GLU A 18 -10.60 16.43 1.85
N ALA A 19 -10.91 15.81 2.98
CA ALA A 19 -9.92 15.16 3.84
C ALA A 19 -9.17 14.06 3.09
N HIS A 20 -9.89 13.23 2.33
CA HIS A 20 -9.27 12.20 1.48
C HIS A 20 -8.38 12.82 0.41
N LYS A 21 -8.82 13.89 -0.25
CA LYS A 21 -8.02 14.62 -1.26
C LYS A 21 -6.74 15.21 -0.66
N ARG A 22 -6.81 15.78 0.54
CA ARG A 22 -5.65 16.32 1.25
C ARG A 22 -4.65 15.21 1.59
N TYR A 23 -5.13 14.08 2.10
CA TYR A 23 -4.28 12.92 2.40
C TYR A 23 -3.59 12.39 1.14
N MET A 24 -4.33 12.18 0.05
CA MET A 24 -3.79 11.62 -1.19
C MET A 24 -2.85 12.56 -1.94
N LYS A 25 -2.82 13.86 -1.63
CA LYS A 25 -1.96 14.84 -2.31
C LYS A 25 -0.48 14.49 -2.23
N ASP A 26 -0.06 13.88 -1.13
CA ASP A 26 1.35 13.62 -0.85
C ASP A 26 1.79 12.21 -1.28
N PHE A 27 0.88 11.38 -1.79
CA PHE A 27 1.16 10.00 -2.19
C PHE A 27 1.05 9.81 -3.70
N VAL A 28 1.99 9.04 -4.25
CA VAL A 28 1.99 8.62 -5.66
C VAL A 28 1.80 7.11 -5.72
N GLU A 29 0.91 6.64 -6.60
CA GLU A 29 0.72 5.21 -6.83
C GLU A 29 1.78 4.66 -7.79
N VAL A 30 2.52 3.62 -7.35
CA VAL A 30 3.47 2.90 -8.19
C VAL A 30 2.91 1.51 -8.52
N LYS A 31 2.73 1.23 -9.82
CA LYS A 31 2.26 -0.08 -10.30
C LYS A 31 3.44 -1.00 -10.59
N VAL A 32 3.68 -1.95 -9.70
CA VAL A 32 4.75 -2.97 -9.87
C VAL A 32 4.17 -4.26 -10.46
N ARG A 33 4.79 -4.78 -11.52
CA ARG A 33 4.45 -6.08 -12.08
C ARG A 33 5.33 -7.16 -11.45
N MET A 34 4.70 -8.19 -10.87
CA MET A 34 5.40 -9.34 -10.33
C MET A 34 4.56 -10.62 -10.52
N LYS A 35 5.21 -11.78 -10.42
CA LYS A 35 4.52 -13.08 -10.45
C LYS A 35 3.67 -13.24 -9.19
N ALA A 36 2.52 -13.92 -9.31
CA ALA A 36 1.59 -14.14 -8.19
C ALA A 36 2.29 -14.77 -6.96
N ASN A 37 3.11 -15.80 -7.18
CA ASN A 37 3.86 -16.48 -6.11
C ASN A 37 4.79 -15.50 -5.36
N LYS A 38 5.41 -14.55 -6.07
CA LYS A 38 6.31 -13.57 -5.45
C LYS A 38 5.56 -12.60 -4.55
N ARG A 39 4.31 -12.24 -4.91
CA ARG A 39 3.47 -11.39 -4.07
C ARG A 39 3.16 -12.04 -2.72
N SER A 40 2.78 -13.31 -2.71
CA SER A 40 2.46 -14.03 -1.46
C SER A 40 3.67 -14.11 -0.54
N ILE A 41 4.84 -14.44 -1.10
CA ILE A 41 6.10 -14.52 -0.34
C ILE A 41 6.43 -13.17 0.31
N ILE A 42 6.25 -12.06 -0.42
CA ILE A 42 6.49 -10.71 0.11
C ILE A 42 5.51 -10.40 1.26
N GLN A 43 4.23 -10.75 1.11
CA GLN A 43 3.23 -10.52 2.14
C GLN A 43 3.51 -11.31 3.41
N GLU A 44 3.87 -12.59 3.29
CA GLU A 44 4.24 -13.43 4.42
C GLU A 44 5.51 -12.92 5.12
N HIS A 45 6.52 -12.53 4.35
CA HIS A 45 7.75 -11.98 4.91
C HIS A 45 7.48 -10.67 5.67
N ALA A 46 6.72 -9.74 5.09
CA ALA A 46 6.36 -8.50 5.75
C ALA A 46 5.58 -8.76 7.05
N ALA A 47 4.62 -9.70 7.03
CA ALA A 47 3.86 -10.08 8.22
C ALA A 47 4.77 -10.66 9.33
N ASN A 48 5.75 -11.50 8.97
CA ASN A 48 6.73 -12.05 9.91
C ASN A 48 7.64 -10.96 10.50
N MET A 49 7.92 -9.89 9.76
CA MET A 49 8.69 -8.74 10.22
C MET A 49 7.83 -7.72 10.99
N GLY A 50 6.52 -7.98 11.14
CA GLY A 50 5.59 -7.09 11.86
C GLY A 50 5.22 -5.82 11.08
N GLU A 51 5.41 -5.80 9.77
CA GLU A 51 5.16 -4.62 8.91
C GLU A 51 4.17 -4.93 7.77
N SER A 52 3.62 -3.89 7.16
CA SER A 52 2.78 -4.05 5.96
C SER A 52 3.62 -4.36 4.73
N ALA A 53 3.06 -5.06 3.74
CA ALA A 53 3.75 -5.33 2.49
C ALA A 53 4.23 -4.04 1.78
N THR A 54 3.46 -2.94 1.87
CA THR A 54 3.86 -1.64 1.33
C THR A 54 5.05 -1.05 2.09
N ALA A 55 5.03 -1.10 3.42
CA ALA A 55 6.14 -0.63 4.25
C ALA A 55 7.42 -1.42 3.95
N PHE A 56 7.32 -2.75 3.86
CA PHE A 56 8.42 -3.63 3.48
C PHE A 56 9.00 -3.26 2.11
N ILE A 57 8.14 -3.01 1.11
CA ILE A 57 8.60 -2.65 -0.25
C ILE A 57 9.38 -1.34 -0.23
N ASN A 58 8.87 -0.30 0.46
CA ASN A 58 9.55 0.99 0.56
C ASN A 58 10.89 0.83 1.29
N ARG A 59 10.91 0.13 2.42
CA ARG A 59 12.13 -0.16 3.18
C ARG A 59 13.16 -0.91 2.34
N ALA A 60 12.74 -1.92 1.59
CA ALA A 60 13.64 -2.69 0.73
C ALA A 60 14.22 -1.83 -0.41
N ILE A 61 13.44 -0.90 -0.97
CA ILE A 61 13.93 0.06 -1.97
C ILE A 61 14.98 0.98 -1.34
N ASP A 62 14.69 1.56 -0.18
CA ASP A 62 15.60 2.47 0.53
C ASP A 62 16.92 1.79 0.91
N GLU A 63 16.85 0.60 1.51
CA GLU A 63 18.03 -0.20 1.85
C GLU A 63 18.88 -0.55 0.62
N THR A 64 18.24 -0.87 -0.51
CA THR A 64 18.95 -1.21 -1.75
C THR A 64 19.63 0.03 -2.34
N MET A 65 18.94 1.17 -2.42
CA MET A 65 19.55 2.43 -2.88
C MET A 65 20.71 2.86 -1.98
N GLN A 66 20.57 2.70 -0.66
CA GLN A 66 21.65 2.99 0.29
C GLN A 66 22.85 2.07 0.07
N ARG A 67 22.63 0.77 -0.13
CA ARG A 67 23.71 -0.18 -0.40
C ARG A 67 24.43 0.16 -1.70
N ASP A 68 23.70 0.48 -2.77
CA ASP A 68 24.27 0.80 -4.09
C ASP A 68 25.04 2.12 -4.10
N THR A 69 24.76 3.02 -3.16
CA THR A 69 25.44 4.32 -3.02
C THR A 69 26.67 4.27 -2.12
N GLN A 70 26.89 3.17 -1.39
CA GLN A 70 28.14 2.97 -0.67
C GLN A 70 29.25 2.63 -1.67
N PRO A 71 30.37 3.37 -1.70
CA PRO A 71 31.52 2.97 -2.50
C PRO A 71 32.02 1.61 -1.98
N ASN A 72 32.18 0.64 -2.88
CA ASN A 72 32.84 -0.61 -2.56
C ASN A 72 34.29 -0.27 -2.17
N GLU A 73 34.63 -0.42 -0.88
CA GLU A 73 36.02 -0.48 -0.41
C GLU A 73 36.67 -1.82 -0.76
#